data_AF-A0A521RG58-F1
#
_entry.id   AF-A0A521RG58-F1
#
_cell.length_a   1.000
_cell.length_b   1.000
_cell.length_c   1.000
_cell.angle_alpha   90.00
_cell.angle_beta   90.00
_cell.angle_gamma   90.00
#
_symmetry.space_group_name_H-M   'P 1'
#
loop_
_entity.id
_entity.type
_entity.pdbx_description
1 polymer ?
#
loop_
_entity_poly.entity_id
_entity_poly.type
_entity_poly.pdbx_seq_one_letter_code
_entity_poly.pdbx_strand_id
1 'polypeptide(L)' 'MSQQELANRLGTSQQQISRLESPDYESHSLSMLRRVATELDAEVLITFKPGRSRRQNMIAESRGKYMPQRKMAK' A
#
# COMPACT_ATOMS: atom_id res chain seq x y z
N MET A 1 -16.17 25.05 1.34
CA MET A 1 -16.42 24.09 0.25
C MET A 1 -17.37 23.03 0.77
N SER A 2 -18.47 22.77 0.07
CA SER A 2 -19.42 21.69 0.41
C SER A 2 -18.99 20.36 -0.22
N GLN A 3 -19.52 19.24 0.28
CA GLN A 3 -19.32 17.91 -0.33
C GLN A 3 -19.79 17.88 -1.80
N GLN A 4 -20.87 18.58 -2.12
CA GLN A 4 -21.40 18.66 -3.49
C GLN A 4 -20.45 19.43 -4.41
N GLU A 5 -19.84 20.51 -3.93
CA GLU A 5 -18.84 21.26 -4.70
C GLU A 5 -17.59 20.42 -4.96
N LEU A 6 -17.12 19.67 -3.97
CA LEU A 6 -16.00 18.74 -4.14
C LEU A 6 -16.33 17.63 -5.13
N ALA A 7 -17.55 17.08 -5.04
CA ALA A 7 -18.03 16.05 -5.93
C ALA A 7 -18.05 16.54 -7.39
N ASN A 8 -18.53 17.77 -7.61
CA ASN A 8 -18.56 18.39 -8.93
C ASN A 8 -17.14 18.58 -9.49
N ARG A 9 -16.19 19.06 -8.67
CA ARG A 9 -14.79 19.22 -9.07
C ARG A 9 -14.10 17.90 -9.42
N LEU A 10 -14.38 16.85 -8.65
CA LEU A 10 -13.82 15.52 -8.83
C LEU A 10 -14.54 14.67 -9.88
N GLY A 11 -15.62 15.17 -10.49
CA GLY A 11 -16.45 14.40 -11.44
C GLY A 11 -17.07 13.14 -10.83
N THR A 12 -17.46 13.22 -9.55
CA THR A 12 -17.97 12.10 -8.74
C THR A 12 -19.32 12.47 -8.11
N SER A 13 -20.01 11.50 -7.52
CA SER A 13 -21.22 11.77 -6.75
C SER A 13 -20.92 12.27 -5.33
N GLN A 14 -21.84 13.07 -4.76
CA GLN A 14 -21.77 13.48 -3.36
C GLN A 14 -21.75 12.27 -2.41
N GLN A 15 -22.48 11.20 -2.75
CA GLN A 15 -22.52 9.95 -1.98
C GLN A 15 -21.13 9.30 -1.91
N GLN A 16 -20.33 9.37 -2.97
CA GLN A 16 -18.95 8.89 -2.95
C GLN A 16 -18.07 9.74 -2.03
N ILE A 17 -18.26 11.06 -1.98
CA ILE A 17 -17.54 11.93 -1.04
C ILE A 17 -17.91 11.60 0.41
N SER A 18 -19.21 11.44 0.70
CA SER A 18 -19.68 11.07 2.02
C SER A 18 -19.12 9.71 2.49
N ARG A 19 -18.92 8.76 1.58
CA ARG A 19 -18.24 7.48 1.89
C ARG A 19 -16.77 7.69 2.20
N LEU A 20 -16.06 8.52 1.43
CA LEU A 20 -14.64 8.80 1.65
C LEU A 20 -14.37 9.47 3.01
N GLU A 21 -15.32 10.26 3.51
CA GLU A 21 -15.27 10.90 4.84
C GLU A 21 -15.69 9.97 5.99
N SER A 22 -16.29 8.81 5.70
CA SER A 22 -16.73 7.89 6.73
C SER A 22 -15.52 7.19 7.39
N PRO A 23 -15.44 7.17 8.73
CA PRO A 23 -14.32 6.54 9.46
C PRO A 23 -14.24 5.03 9.25
N ASP A 24 -15.34 4.38 8.86
CA ASP A 24 -15.44 2.93 8.67
C ASP A 24 -15.22 2.51 7.20
N TYR A 25 -14.92 3.45 6.30
CA TYR A 25 -14.79 3.15 4.87
C TYR A 25 -13.40 2.62 4.54
N GLU A 26 -13.17 1.32 4.69
CA GLU A 26 -11.83 0.72 4.56
C GLU A 26 -11.26 0.67 3.12
N SER A 27 -12.08 0.95 2.09
CA SER A 27 -11.71 0.80 0.68
C SER A 27 -11.26 2.10 0.01
N HIS A 28 -10.38 2.87 0.67
CA HIS A 28 -9.77 4.05 0.03
C HIS A 28 -8.76 3.62 -1.02
N SER A 29 -9.07 3.83 -2.30
CA SER A 29 -8.04 3.79 -3.33
C SER A 29 -7.06 4.96 -3.14
N LEU A 30 -5.75 4.68 -3.10
CA LEU A 30 -4.70 5.72 -3.06
C LEU A 30 -4.82 6.73 -4.20
N SER A 31 -5.32 6.31 -5.37
CA SER A 31 -5.55 7.22 -6.50
C SER A 31 -6.69 8.21 -6.22
N MET A 32 -7.72 7.79 -5.49
CA MET A 32 -8.84 8.65 -5.09
C MET A 32 -8.40 9.67 -4.04
N LEU A 33 -7.61 9.23 -3.04
CA LEU A 33 -7.02 10.11 -2.03
C LEU A 33 -6.14 11.19 -2.67
N ARG A 34 -5.32 10.83 -3.65
CA ARG A 34 -4.48 11.80 -4.39
C ARG A 34 -5.30 12.83 -5.16
N ARG A 35 -6.40 12.43 -5.81
CA ARG A 35 -7.29 13.35 -6.53
C ARG A 35 -7.95 14.35 -5.57
N VAL A 36 -8.48 13.85 -4.45
CA VAL A 36 -9.07 14.70 -3.40
C VAL A 36 -8.04 15.72 -2.89
N ALA A 37 -6.83 15.27 -2.59
CA ALA A 37 -5.76 16.16 -2.13
C ALA A 37 -5.41 17.23 -3.17
N THR A 38 -5.36 16.87 -4.46
CA THR A 38 -5.10 17.82 -5.56
C THR A 38 -6.17 18.93 -5.63
N GLU A 39 -7.45 18.58 -5.52
CA GLU A 39 -8.56 19.56 -5.53
C GLU A 39 -8.61 20.45 -4.29
N LEU A 40 -7.99 20.00 -3.20
CA LEU A 40 -7.88 20.71 -1.94
C LEU A 40 -6.57 21.48 -1.79
N ASP A 41 -5.72 21.50 -2.83
CA ASP A 41 -4.37 22.07 -2.79
C ASP A 41 -3.52 21.51 -1.62
N ALA A 42 -3.63 20.21 -1.43
CA ALA A 42 -3.01 19.46 -0.33
C ALA A 42 -2.22 18.25 -0.84
N GLU A 43 -1.44 17.65 0.05
CA GLU A 43 -0.62 16.46 -0.25
C GLU A 43 -1.01 15.25 0.60
N VAL A 44 -0.90 14.05 0.00
CA VAL A 44 -1.16 12.78 0.70
C VAL A 44 0.13 12.30 1.38
N LEU A 45 0.16 12.30 2.71
CA LEU A 45 1.23 11.72 3.51
C LEU A 45 0.90 10.27 3.91
N ILE A 46 1.72 9.31 3.47
CA ILE A 46 1.56 7.88 3.82
C ILE A 46 2.73 7.45 4.70
N THR A 47 2.43 6.95 5.89
CA THR A 47 3.43 6.36 6.79
C THR A 47 3.18 4.87 6.93
N PHE A 48 4.13 4.06 6.46
CA PHE A 48 4.11 2.62 6.71
C PHE A 48 4.63 2.35 8.13
N LYS A 49 3.87 1.58 8.90
CA LYS A 49 4.32 1.06 10.19
C LYS A 49 4.81 -0.38 10.01
N PRO A 50 5.79 -0.85 10.80
CA PRO A 50 6.17 -2.26 10.79
C PRO A 50 4.94 -3.12 10.97
N GLY A 51 4.65 -3.97 9.98
CA GLY A 51 3.61 -4.98 10.13
C GLY A 51 3.96 -5.87 11.32
N ARG A 52 2.97 -6.30 12.10
CA ARG A 52 3.21 -7.34 13.11
C ARG A 52 3.90 -8.49 12.39
N SER A 53 5.17 -8.74 12.74
CA SER A 53 5.99 -9.77 12.13
C SER A 53 5.18 -11.04 12.02
N ARG A 54 4.69 -11.34 10.81
CA ARG A 54 4.22 -12.68 10.51
C ARG A 54 5.50 -13.47 10.55
N ARG A 55 5.62 -14.32 11.59
CA ARG A 55 6.75 -15.21 11.88
C ARG A 55 7.52 -15.47 10.59
N GLN A 56 8.79 -15.07 10.60
CA GLN A 56 9.79 -15.37 9.58
C GLN A 56 9.37 -16.59 8.77
N ASN A 57 9.00 -16.39 7.51
CA ASN A 57 9.17 -17.45 6.53
C ASN A 57 10.69 -17.68 6.47
N MET A 58 11.20 -18.51 7.39
CA MET A 58 12.52 -19.10 7.24
C MET A 58 12.48 -19.81 5.90
N ILE A 59 13.32 -19.37 4.97
CA ILE A 59 13.58 -20.11 3.76
C ILE A 59 14.14 -21.46 4.23
N ALA A 60 13.40 -22.55 3.96
CA ALA A 60 13.74 -23.89 4.41
C ALA A 60 14.88 -24.56 3.62
N GLU A 61 15.71 -23.79 2.91
CA GLU A 61 16.84 -24.27 2.12
C GLU A 61 17.98 -23.23 2.17
N SER A 62 19.28 -23.55 2.19
CA SER A 62 20.01 -24.83 2.23
C SER A 62 21.46 -24.54 2.64
N ARG A 63 22.05 -25.32 3.56
CA ARG A 63 23.52 -25.51 3.64
C ARG A 63 23.87 -26.92 3.19
N GLY A 64 23.50 -27.25 1.94
CA GLY A 64 24.06 -28.41 1.27
C GLY A 64 25.57 -28.23 1.15
N LYS A 65 26.34 -29.09 1.82
CA LYS A 65 27.80 -29.12 1.75
C LYS A 65 28.26 -29.40 0.32
N TYR A 66 28.52 -28.37 -0.47
CA TYR A 66 29.31 -28.52 -1.70
C TYR A 66 30.78 -28.71 -1.32
N MET A 67 31.25 -29.96 -1.32
CA MET A 67 32.67 -30.32 -1.34
C MET A 67 33.01 -30.80 -2.76
N PRO A 68 33.78 -30.05 -3.57
CA PRO A 68 34.28 -30.59 -4.83
C PRO A 68 35.40 -31.59 -4.51
N GLN A 69 35.17 -32.87 -4.80
CA GLN A 69 36.21 -33.88 -4.68
C GLN A 69 37.31 -33.58 -5.72
N ARG A 70 38.46 -33.10 -5.26
CA ARG A 70 39.68 -33.03 -6.08
C ARG A 70 40.09 -34.47 -6.37
N LYS A 71 39.99 -34.88 -7.63
CA LYS A 71 40.58 -36.14 -8.13
C LYS A 71 42.08 -36.11 -7.82
N MET A 72 42.56 -37.09 -7.06
CA MET A 72 44.01 -37.31 -6.90
C MET A 72 44.56 -37.80 -8.23
N ALA A 73 45.56 -37.11 -8.75
CA ALA A 73 46.29 -37.52 -9.94
C ALA A 73 47.30 -38.62 -9.58
N LYS A 74 47.41 -39.55 -10.53
CA LYS A 74 48.25 -40.76 -10.71
C LYS A 74 49.48 -40.93 -9.83
#